data_AF-A0A920RZQ7-F1
#
_entry.id   AF-A0A920RZQ7-F1
#
_cell.length_a   1.000
_cell.length_b   1.000
_cell.length_c   1.000
_cell.angle_alpha   90.00
_cell.angle_beta   90.00
_cell.angle_gamma   90.00
#
_symmetry.space_group_name_H-M   'P 1'
#
loop_
_entity.id
_entity.type
_entity.pdbx_description
1 polymer ?
#
loop_
_entity_poly.entity_id
_entity_poly.type
_entity_poly.pdbx_seq_one_letter_code
_entity_poly.pdbx_strand_id
1 'polypeptide(L)'
;MRQVINRKKNNSHNFPTGILVFEDGTKFSGNGIGYEGVAVGEVCFNTSITGYQEIITDPSYSDQIINFTFPHVGNVGTNPEDNEADKAWVKGVIFNSNVTEPSNYRSIKKLDKWLKKRKIVGIVGLDTRVITNYIRDKGAPKGTIKFFNKRQTRSERTFR
;
A
#
# COMPACT_ATOMS: atom_id res chain seq x y z
N MET A 1 -2.63 46.32 11.59
CA MET A 1 -3.61 45.36 12.14
C MET A 1 -3.31 43.98 11.53
N ARG A 2 -2.60 43.11 12.25
CA ARG A 2 -2.25 41.75 11.79
C ARG A 2 -3.38 40.79 12.17
N GLN A 3 -4.09 40.23 11.20
CA GLN A 3 -5.03 39.14 11.47
C GLN A 3 -4.26 37.83 11.64
N VAL A 4 -4.51 37.19 12.77
CA VAL A 4 -3.89 35.96 13.26
C VAL A 4 -4.42 34.77 12.44
N ILE A 5 -3.50 34.01 11.85
CA ILE A 5 -3.76 32.76 11.15
C ILE A 5 -4.18 31.69 12.17
N ASN A 6 -5.46 31.31 12.14
CA ASN A 6 -6.01 30.26 12.99
C ASN A 6 -5.68 28.87 12.40
N ARG A 7 -4.49 28.35 12.69
CA ARG A 7 -4.00 27.04 12.23
C ARG A 7 -4.57 25.94 13.15
N LYS A 8 -5.75 25.40 12.82
CA LYS A 8 -6.31 24.20 13.46
C LYS A 8 -5.32 23.03 13.31
N LYS A 9 -4.53 22.74 14.35
CA LYS A 9 -3.77 21.50 14.49
C LYS A 9 -4.75 20.36 14.78
N ASN A 10 -5.24 19.70 13.74
CA ASN A 10 -5.92 18.41 13.86
C ASN A 10 -4.86 17.32 14.11
N ASN A 11 -4.39 17.17 15.35
CA ASN A 11 -3.55 16.04 15.75
C ASN A 11 -4.42 14.80 16.00
N SER A 12 -4.94 14.18 14.93
CA SER A 12 -5.42 12.81 15.00
C SER A 12 -4.21 11.89 15.16
N HIS A 13 -3.99 11.34 16.36
CA HIS A 13 -3.06 10.23 16.56
C HIS A 13 -3.65 8.99 15.88
N ASN A 14 -3.52 8.92 14.56
CA ASN A 14 -3.94 7.78 13.78
C ASN A 14 -2.86 6.70 13.96
N PHE A 15 -3.11 5.75 14.86
CA PHE A 15 -2.22 4.61 15.01
C PHE A 15 -2.08 3.88 13.67
N PRO A 16 -0.86 3.46 13.29
CA PRO A 16 -0.65 2.75 12.04
C PRO A 16 -1.50 1.48 12.01
N THR A 17 -2.19 1.28 10.88
CA THR A 17 -2.98 0.06 10.62
C THR A 17 -2.21 -0.95 9.78
N GLY A 18 -1.03 -0.58 9.29
CA GLY A 18 -0.16 -1.46 8.52
C GLY A 18 1.28 -1.42 9.01
N ILE A 19 1.98 -2.55 8.85
CA ILE A 19 3.42 -2.65 9.06
C ILE A 19 4.05 -3.52 7.98
N LEU A 20 5.20 -3.08 7.47
CA LEU A 20 6.13 -3.85 6.64
C LEU A 20 7.31 -4.26 7.52
N VAL A 21 7.67 -5.54 7.50
CA VAL A 21 8.80 -6.10 8.25
C VAL A 21 9.69 -6.87 7.28
N PHE A 22 10.97 -6.53 7.23
CA PHE A 22 11.99 -7.27 6.48
C PHE A 22 12.58 -8.41 7.31
N GLU A 23 13.22 -9.37 6.64
CA GLU A 23 13.82 -10.55 7.28
C GLU A 23 14.90 -10.23 8.33
N ASP A 24 15.60 -9.10 8.19
CA ASP A 24 16.59 -8.62 9.16
C ASP A 24 15.97 -7.93 10.39
N GLY A 25 14.62 -7.83 10.43
CA GLY A 25 13.88 -7.19 11.49
C GLY A 25 13.64 -5.69 11.29
N THR A 26 14.09 -5.10 10.18
CA THR A 26 13.78 -3.70 9.82
C THR A 26 12.28 -3.52 9.62
N LYS A 27 11.69 -2.46 10.17
CA LYS A 27 10.23 -2.24 10.18
C LYS A 27 9.85 -0.87 9.65
N PHE A 28 8.78 -0.82 8.87
CA PHE A 28 8.17 0.41 8.38
C PHE A 28 6.67 0.41 8.71
N SER A 29 6.23 1.39 9.48
CA SER A 29 4.83 1.54 9.90
C SER A 29 4.09 2.52 8.99
N GLY A 30 2.86 2.20 8.63
CA GLY A 30 2.02 3.05 7.81
C GLY A 30 0.54 2.73 7.97
N ASN A 31 -0.26 3.08 6.97
CA ASN A 31 -1.68 2.75 6.94
C ASN A 31 -1.90 1.60 5.97
N GLY A 32 -2.63 0.57 6.39
CA GLY A 32 -3.01 -0.51 5.49
C GLY A 32 -4.07 -0.07 4.48
N ILE A 33 -4.00 -0.64 3.27
CA ILE A 33 -4.96 -0.45 2.18
C ILE A 33 -5.26 -1.80 1.53
N GLY A 34 -6.43 -1.97 0.93
CA GLY A 34 -6.78 -3.21 0.25
C GLY A 34 -7.29 -4.27 1.22
N TYR A 35 -6.91 -5.51 0.99
CA TYR A 35 -7.37 -6.67 1.76
C TYR A 35 -6.70 -6.72 3.14
N GLU A 36 -7.49 -6.91 4.18
CA GLU A 36 -7.00 -7.10 5.54
C GLU A 36 -6.40 -8.50 5.69
N GLY A 37 -5.13 -8.58 6.08
CA GLY A 37 -4.42 -9.86 6.08
C GLY A 37 -2.92 -9.73 6.21
N VAL A 38 -2.23 -10.79 5.81
CA VAL A 38 -0.78 -10.89 5.76
C VAL A 38 -0.39 -11.18 4.31
N ALA A 39 0.62 -10.47 3.81
CA ALA A 39 1.30 -10.81 2.57
C ALA A 39 2.78 -11.03 2.86
N VAL A 40 3.33 -12.12 2.35
CA VAL A 40 4.75 -12.46 2.44
C VAL A 40 5.28 -12.61 1.03
N GLY A 41 6.45 -12.06 0.74
CA GLY A 41 7.07 -12.15 -0.57
C GLY A 41 8.41 -11.44 -0.63
N GLU A 42 9.08 -11.56 -1.77
CA GLU A 42 10.28 -10.77 -2.06
C GLU A 42 9.88 -9.33 -2.36
N VAL A 43 10.56 -8.37 -1.72
CA VAL A 43 10.24 -6.96 -1.91
C VAL A 43 11.08 -6.39 -3.05
N CYS A 44 10.41 -6.12 -4.16
CA CYS A 44 10.99 -5.49 -5.34
C CYS A 44 10.51 -4.04 -5.44
N PHE A 45 11.25 -3.19 -6.16
CA PHE A 45 10.78 -1.85 -6.49
C PHE A 45 10.47 -1.73 -7.98
N ASN A 46 9.48 -0.90 -8.32
CA ASN A 46 9.15 -0.57 -9.69
C ASN A 46 9.13 0.95 -9.88
N THR A 47 9.79 1.42 -10.94
CA THR A 47 9.94 2.84 -11.29
C THR A 47 8.89 3.36 -12.28
N SER A 48 7.95 2.53 -12.69
CA SER A 48 6.86 2.93 -13.58
C SER A 48 6.01 4.02 -12.94
N ILE A 49 5.82 5.12 -13.68
CA ILE A 49 5.06 6.30 -13.27
C ILE A 49 3.55 6.08 -13.51
N THR A 50 3.20 5.26 -14.50
CA THR A 50 1.84 4.86 -14.89
C THR A 50 1.75 3.35 -15.01
N GLY A 51 0.55 2.79 -15.22
CA GLY A 51 0.39 1.36 -15.48
C GLY A 51 0.50 0.44 -14.27
N TYR A 52 0.18 0.95 -13.07
CA TYR A 52 0.18 0.14 -11.85
C TYR A 52 -0.80 -1.04 -11.92
N GLN A 53 -1.86 -0.93 -12.71
CA GLN A 53 -2.84 -2.01 -12.84
C GLN A 53 -2.25 -3.21 -13.59
N GLU A 54 -1.60 -2.94 -14.73
CA GLU A 54 -0.92 -3.96 -15.55
C GLU A 54 0.15 -4.67 -14.72
N ILE A 55 0.98 -3.90 -14.01
CA ILE A 55 2.04 -4.41 -13.12
C ILE A 55 1.50 -5.33 -12.03
N ILE A 56 0.35 -4.99 -11.43
CA ILE A 56 -0.25 -5.82 -10.37
C ILE A 56 -0.83 -7.12 -10.94
N THR A 57 -1.29 -7.12 -12.19
CA THR A 57 -1.87 -8.27 -12.86
C THR A 57 -0.87 -9.11 -13.66
N ASP A 58 0.37 -8.65 -13.82
CA ASP A 58 1.41 -9.39 -14.55
C ASP A 58 1.85 -10.64 -13.75
N PRO A 59 1.78 -11.86 -14.35
CA PRO A 59 2.25 -13.11 -13.75
C PRO A 59 3.70 -13.09 -13.28
N SER A 60 4.55 -12.25 -13.87
CA SER A 60 5.98 -12.12 -13.54
C SER A 60 6.22 -11.67 -12.09
N TYR A 61 5.23 -11.04 -11.45
CA TYR A 61 5.30 -10.60 -10.06
C TYR A 61 4.67 -11.61 -9.07
N SER A 62 4.52 -12.87 -9.46
CA SER A 62 4.10 -13.93 -8.55
C SER A 62 5.00 -13.98 -7.32
N ASP A 63 4.40 -14.06 -6.13
CA ASP A 63 5.11 -14.15 -4.85
C ASP A 63 5.97 -12.91 -4.48
N GLN A 64 5.78 -11.79 -5.18
CA GLN A 64 6.48 -10.53 -4.89
C GLN A 64 5.57 -9.51 -4.20
N ILE A 65 6.22 -8.58 -3.49
CA ILE A 65 5.64 -7.36 -2.94
C ILE A 65 6.26 -6.19 -3.69
N ILE A 66 5.45 -5.36 -4.32
CA ILE A 66 5.94 -4.26 -5.17
C ILE A 66 5.94 -2.94 -4.41
N ASN A 67 7.12 -2.35 -4.28
CA ASN A 67 7.33 -0.97 -3.84
C ASN A 67 7.30 -0.02 -5.04
N PHE A 68 6.23 0.75 -5.16
CA PHE A 68 6.13 1.77 -6.21
C PHE A 68 6.89 3.02 -5.80
N THR A 69 7.85 3.44 -6.63
CA THR A 69 8.65 4.63 -6.33
C THR A 69 7.89 5.92 -6.59
N PHE A 70 6.89 5.90 -7.49
CA PHE A 70 6.06 7.05 -7.77
C PHE A 70 5.10 7.33 -6.61
N PRO A 71 5.07 8.55 -6.03
CA PRO A 71 4.37 8.78 -4.78
C PRO A 71 2.85 8.75 -4.90
N HIS A 72 2.29 9.11 -6.06
CA HIS A 72 0.86 9.21 -6.29
C HIS A 72 0.35 8.05 -7.17
N VAL A 73 0.17 6.88 -6.57
CA VAL A 73 -0.43 5.73 -7.25
C VAL A 73 -1.95 5.72 -7.00
N GLY A 74 -2.74 5.52 -8.07
CA GLY A 74 -4.20 5.53 -8.00
C GLY A 74 -4.91 6.74 -8.63
N ASN A 75 -4.16 7.73 -9.13
CA ASN A 75 -4.71 8.96 -9.71
C ASN A 75 -5.62 8.73 -10.92
N VAL A 76 -5.45 7.63 -11.66
CA VAL A 76 -6.26 7.30 -12.84
C VAL A 76 -7.40 6.32 -12.54
N GLY A 77 -7.57 5.88 -11.30
CA GLY A 77 -8.61 4.91 -10.93
C GLY A 77 -8.27 3.47 -11.34
N THR A 78 -9.27 2.63 -11.60
CA THR A 78 -9.07 1.29 -12.18
C THR A 78 -10.14 1.05 -13.24
N ASN A 79 -9.74 0.51 -14.40
CA ASN A 79 -10.64 0.18 -15.52
C ASN A 79 -10.47 -1.31 -15.87
N PRO A 80 -11.54 -2.11 -16.05
CA PRO A 80 -11.42 -3.49 -16.53
C PRO A 80 -10.56 -3.70 -17.79
N GLU A 81 -10.44 -2.71 -18.67
CA GLU A 81 -9.64 -2.78 -19.91
C GLU A 81 -8.12 -2.86 -19.67
N ASP A 82 -7.62 -2.35 -18.54
CA ASP A 82 -6.18 -2.34 -18.22
C ASP A 82 -5.77 -3.55 -17.35
N ASN A 83 -6.47 -4.69 -17.45
CA ASN A 83 -6.05 -5.94 -16.78
C ASN A 83 -5.33 -6.84 -17.79
N GLU A 84 -4.05 -7.11 -17.56
CA GLU A 84 -3.26 -8.08 -18.33
C GLU A 84 -3.68 -9.54 -18.02
N ALA A 85 -4.30 -9.76 -16.87
CA ALA A 85 -4.82 -11.07 -16.47
C ALA A 85 -6.08 -10.97 -15.60
N ASP A 86 -6.89 -12.03 -15.61
CA ASP A 86 -8.09 -12.16 -14.78
C ASP A 86 -7.79 -12.14 -13.27
N LYS A 87 -6.54 -12.46 -12.90
CA LYS A 87 -6.07 -12.56 -11.51
C LYS A 87 -4.88 -11.63 -11.29
N ALA A 88 -4.83 -11.00 -10.10
CA ALA A 88 -3.61 -10.35 -9.64
C ALA A 88 -2.63 -11.37 -9.06
N TRP A 89 -1.37 -11.29 -9.47
CA TRP A 89 -0.33 -12.23 -9.09
C TRP A 89 0.56 -11.70 -7.97
N VAL A 90 0.63 -10.38 -7.81
CA VAL A 90 1.35 -9.74 -6.71
C VAL A 90 0.74 -10.13 -5.35
N LYS A 91 1.60 -10.33 -4.34
CA LYS A 91 1.15 -10.59 -2.96
C LYS A 91 0.76 -9.32 -2.24
N GLY A 92 1.49 -8.24 -2.50
CA GLY A 92 1.23 -6.98 -1.84
C GLY A 92 1.84 -5.77 -2.53
N VAL A 93 1.42 -4.60 -2.08
CA VAL A 93 1.81 -3.31 -2.68
C VAL A 93 2.21 -2.30 -1.61
N ILE A 94 3.26 -1.53 -1.89
CA ILE A 94 3.76 -0.47 -1.01
C ILE A 94 3.69 0.87 -1.76
N PHE A 95 3.09 1.86 -1.13
CA PHE A 95 2.90 3.20 -1.68
C PHE A 95 3.40 4.29 -0.73
N ASN A 96 3.85 5.40 -1.33
CA ASN A 96 4.34 6.54 -0.55
C ASN A 96 3.20 7.36 0.05
N SER A 97 2.33 7.92 -0.81
CA SER A 97 1.23 8.76 -0.37
C SER A 97 -0.04 7.94 -0.13
N ASN A 98 -0.92 8.46 0.72
CA ASN A 98 -2.27 7.92 0.82
C ASN A 98 -2.96 8.03 -0.53
N VAL A 99 -3.69 6.99 -0.93
CA VAL A 99 -4.52 7.02 -2.13
C VAL A 99 -5.56 8.12 -1.97
N THR A 100 -5.42 9.18 -2.78
CA THR A 100 -6.36 10.29 -2.85
C THR A 100 -7.67 9.85 -3.49
N GLU A 101 -8.74 10.62 -3.28
CA GLU A 101 -9.96 10.39 -4.06
C GLU A 101 -9.65 10.57 -5.55
N PRO A 102 -10.12 9.65 -6.42
CA PRO A 102 -9.78 9.71 -7.83
C PRO A 102 -10.41 10.96 -8.46
N SER A 103 -9.58 11.87 -8.97
CA SER A 103 -10.01 13.05 -9.73
C SER A 103 -9.81 12.80 -11.23
N ASN A 104 -10.50 11.78 -11.76
CA ASN A 104 -10.47 11.44 -13.19
C ASN A 104 -11.86 11.00 -13.67
N TYR A 105 -12.32 11.58 -14.77
CA TYR A 105 -13.62 11.29 -15.40
C TYR A 105 -13.81 9.82 -15.79
N ARG A 106 -12.71 9.06 -15.98
CA ARG A 106 -12.74 7.61 -16.30
C ARG A 106 -12.62 6.67 -15.10
N SER A 107 -12.65 7.19 -13.86
CA SER A 107 -12.47 6.36 -12.66
C SER A 107 -13.73 5.58 -12.29
N ILE A 108 -13.72 4.27 -12.50
CA ILE A 108 -14.88 3.38 -12.25
C ILE A 108 -14.86 2.82 -10.81
N LYS A 109 -13.69 2.57 -10.20
CA LYS A 109 -13.55 2.07 -8.82
C LYS A 109 -12.32 2.64 -8.10
N LYS A 110 -12.48 2.96 -6.81
CA LYS A 110 -11.38 3.33 -5.89
C LYS A 110 -10.38 2.17 -5.79
N LEU A 111 -9.07 2.46 -5.87
CA LEU A 111 -7.98 1.47 -5.81
C LEU A 111 -8.10 0.54 -4.59
N ASP A 112 -8.47 1.07 -3.42
CA ASP A 112 -8.73 0.29 -2.20
C ASP A 112 -9.77 -0.84 -2.42
N LYS A 113 -10.90 -0.53 -3.08
CA LYS A 113 -11.93 -1.54 -3.39
C LYS A 113 -11.44 -2.58 -4.39
N TRP A 114 -10.61 -2.16 -5.35
CA TRP A 114 -10.04 -3.05 -6.37
C TRP A 114 -9.05 -4.05 -5.75
N LEU A 115 -8.17 -3.57 -4.86
CA LEU A 115 -7.24 -4.39 -4.07
C LEU A 115 -8.01 -5.38 -3.16
N LYS A 116 -9.05 -4.91 -2.46
CA LYS A 116 -9.92 -5.76 -1.61
C LYS A 116 -10.56 -6.91 -2.39
N LYS A 117 -11.14 -6.61 -3.56
CA LYS A 117 -11.78 -7.62 -4.41
C LYS A 117 -10.79 -8.71 -4.85
N ARG A 118 -9.52 -8.36 -5.02
CA ARG A 118 -8.45 -9.27 -5.47
C ARG A 118 -7.62 -9.86 -4.32
N LYS A 119 -8.01 -9.62 -3.07
CA LYS A 119 -7.31 -10.10 -1.86
C LYS A 119 -5.84 -9.64 -1.77
N ILE A 120 -5.53 -8.45 -2.27
CA ILE A 120 -4.18 -7.88 -2.25
C ILE A 120 -4.00 -7.03 -1.00
N VAL A 121 -2.97 -7.31 -0.21
CA VAL A 121 -2.64 -6.55 1.00
C VAL A 121 -1.71 -5.40 0.63
N GLY A 122 -2.05 -4.17 0.99
CA GLY A 122 -1.21 -3.00 0.71
C GLY A 122 -0.91 -2.16 1.94
N ILE A 123 0.11 -1.33 1.83
CA ILE A 123 0.48 -0.35 2.84
C ILE A 123 0.86 0.99 2.19
N VAL A 124 0.36 2.09 2.75
CA VAL A 124 0.56 3.46 2.29
C VAL A 124 1.18 4.31 3.40
N GLY A 125 1.76 5.46 3.04
CA GLY A 125 2.37 6.38 4.00
C GLY A 125 3.82 6.04 4.35
N LEU A 126 4.47 5.20 3.56
CA LEU A 126 5.85 4.77 3.78
C LEU A 126 6.81 5.63 2.95
N ASP A 127 8.01 5.90 3.45
CA ASP A 127 9.04 6.50 2.61
C ASP A 127 9.59 5.46 1.62
N THR A 128 8.95 5.38 0.46
CA THR A 128 9.33 4.46 -0.62
C THR A 128 10.74 4.71 -1.13
N ARG A 129 11.35 5.90 -0.93
CA ARG A 129 12.76 6.15 -1.28
C ARG A 129 13.71 5.41 -0.36
N VAL A 130 13.46 5.47 0.96
CA VAL A 130 14.24 4.72 1.95
C VAL A 130 14.13 3.22 1.68
N ILE A 131 12.92 2.73 1.37
CA ILE A 131 12.70 1.32 1.03
C ILE A 131 13.42 0.94 -0.28
N THR A 132 13.39 1.80 -1.29
CA THR A 132 14.09 1.56 -2.57
C THR A 132 15.60 1.46 -2.36
N ASN A 133 16.19 2.36 -1.57
CA ASN A 133 17.60 2.31 -1.24
C ASN A 133 17.93 1.03 -0.46
N TYR A 134 17.10 0.66 0.52
CA TYR A 134 17.26 -0.58 1.27
C TYR A 134 17.23 -1.82 0.36
N ILE A 135 16.28 -1.91 -0.58
CA ILE A 135 16.20 -3.02 -1.54
C ILE A 135 17.44 -3.04 -2.46
N ARG A 136 17.93 -1.88 -2.89
CA ARG A 136 19.14 -1.77 -3.73
C ARG A 136 20.39 -2.24 -3.00
N ASP A 137 20.52 -1.92 -1.72
CA ASP A 137 21.70 -2.26 -0.93
C ASP A 137 21.71 -3.74 -0.49
N LYS A 138 20.52 -4.32 -0.23
CA LYS A 138 20.38 -5.68 0.30
C LYS A 138 20.08 -6.75 -0.75
N GLY A 139 19.59 -6.36 -1.93
CA GLY A 139 19.16 -7.28 -2.99
C GLY A 139 17.84 -7.97 -2.64
N ALA A 140 16.73 -7.49 -3.22
CA ALA A 140 15.37 -8.05 -3.14
C ALA A 140 15.04 -8.86 -1.85
N PRO A 141 15.13 -8.24 -0.66
CA PRO A 141 14.98 -8.95 0.61
C PRO A 141 13.55 -9.43 0.81
N LYS A 142 13.39 -10.50 1.59
CA LYS A 142 12.04 -10.98 1.95
C LYS A 142 11.37 -10.03 2.93
N GLY A 143 10.10 -9.76 2.67
CA GLY A 143 9.29 -8.85 3.46
C GLY A 143 7.91 -9.40 3.76
N THR A 144 7.35 -8.97 4.88
CA THR A 144 5.99 -9.27 5.32
C THR A 144 5.22 -7.98 5.53
N ILE A 145 4.10 -7.82 4.83
CA ILE A 145 3.10 -6.78 5.12
C ILE A 145 2.02 -7.39 5.99
N LYS A 146 1.71 -6.73 7.11
CA LYS A 146 0.51 -7.00 7.91
C LYS A 146 -0.40 -5.77 7.87
N PHE A 147 -1.63 -5.96 7.39
CA PHE A 147 -2.72 -5.00 7.54
C PHE A 147 -3.73 -5.55 8.55
N PHE A 148 -4.03 -4.77 9.59
CA PHE A 148 -5.07 -5.04 10.57
C PHE A 148 -6.03 -3.85 10.70
N ASN A 149 -7.33 -4.13 10.67
CA ASN A 149 -8.36 -3.13 10.89
C ASN A 149 -8.78 -3.15 12.36
N LYS A 150 -8.92 -1.97 12.96
CA LYS A 150 -9.26 -1.79 14.38
C LYS A 150 -10.64 -2.33 14.78
N ARG A 151 -11.44 -2.86 13.85
CA ARG A 151 -12.77 -3.39 14.15
C ARG A 151 -12.77 -4.72 14.90
N GLN A 152 -11.66 -5.48 14.90
CA GLN A 152 -11.60 -6.79 15.58
C GLN A 152 -10.92 -6.76 16.96
N THR A 153 -10.16 -5.73 17.33
CA THR A 153 -9.38 -5.74 18.58
C THR A 153 -10.19 -5.47 19.86
N ARG A 154 -11.52 -5.39 19.77
CA ARG A 154 -12.41 -5.16 20.92
C ARG A 154 -13.01 -6.43 21.52
N SER A 155 -12.85 -7.61 20.89
CA SER A 155 -13.44 -8.87 21.39
C SER A 155 -12.49 -9.79 22.17
N GLU A 156 -11.18 -9.54 22.18
CA GLU A 156 -10.20 -10.46 22.83
C GLU A 156 -9.69 -9.97 24.20
N ARG A 157 -10.27 -8.90 24.77
CA ARG A 157 -9.93 -8.43 26.13
C ARG A 157 -10.82 -9.00 27.25
N THR A 158 -11.56 -10.09 27.00
CA THR A 158 -12.54 -10.63 27.97
C THR A 158 -12.21 -12.00 28.55
N PHE A 159 -11.05 -12.60 28.30
CA PHE A 159 -10.63 -13.76 29.10
C PHE A 159 -9.32 -13.46 29.82
N ARG A 160 -9.51 -13.18 31.12
CA ARG A 160 -8.53 -13.41 32.18
C ARG A 160 -8.20 -14.89 32.26
#